data_AF-A0A9D6K9D7-F1
#
_entry.id   AF-A0A9D6K9D7-F1
#
_cell.length_a   1.000
_cell.length_b   1.000
_cell.length_c   1.000
_cell.angle_alpha   90.00
_cell.angle_beta   90.00
_cell.angle_gamma   90.00
#
_symmetry.space_group_name_H-M   'P 1'
#
loop_
_entity.id
_entity.type
_entity.pdbx_description
1 polymer ?
#
loop_
_entity_poly.entity_id
_entity_poly.type
_entity_poly.pdbx_seq_one_letter_code
_entity_poly.pdbx_strand_id
1 'polypeptide(L)'
;MIRLRLAKEAYMQRFSLAVLLILLIPFKVNAEEVVKKDELLNLDQCIEIAIKRHPDISAAVNTVGISQSRVGQAKAGYYPQIEWSSGYRRYFLRFSRHI
;
A
#
# COMPACT_ATOMS: atom_id res chain seq x y z
N MET A 1 -15.10 23.46 31.13
CA MET A 1 -15.30 22.93 29.76
C MET A 1 -14.01 22.56 29.02
N ILE A 2 -12.89 23.30 29.19
CA ILE A 2 -11.63 23.09 28.45
C ILE A 2 -10.89 21.78 28.83
N ARG A 3 -10.93 21.37 30.10
CA ARG A 3 -10.25 20.15 30.59
C ARG A 3 -10.77 18.85 29.96
N LEU A 4 -12.07 18.78 29.64
CA LEU A 4 -12.67 17.63 28.96
C LEU A 4 -12.22 17.52 27.48
N ARG A 5 -11.96 18.66 26.83
CA ARG A 5 -11.50 18.70 25.43
C ARG A 5 -10.04 18.24 25.33
N LEU A 6 -9.18 18.66 26.25
CA LEU A 6 -7.78 18.21 26.34
C LEU A 6 -7.64 16.72 26.67
N ALA A 7 -8.51 16.18 27.53
CA ALA A 7 -8.52 14.75 27.85
C ALA A 7 -8.93 13.88 26.65
N LYS A 8 -9.85 14.36 25.80
CA LYS A 8 -10.23 13.66 24.55
C LYS A 8 -9.10 13.65 23.53
N GLU A 9 -8.40 14.76 23.34
CA GLU A 9 -7.23 14.80 22.45
C GLU A 9 -6.12 13.86 22.95
N ALA A 10 -5.83 13.84 24.25
CA ALA A 10 -4.86 12.92 24.82
C ALA A 10 -5.28 11.44 24.68
N TYR A 11 -6.57 11.13 24.75
CA TYR A 11 -7.10 9.78 24.55
C TYR A 11 -6.99 9.33 23.09
N MET A 12 -7.36 10.20 22.15
CA MET A 12 -7.26 9.94 20.70
C MET A 12 -5.80 9.78 20.25
N GLN A 13 -4.88 10.58 20.83
CA GLN A 13 -3.44 10.45 20.59
C GLN A 13 -2.85 9.15 21.15
N ARG A 14 -3.25 8.75 22.36
CA ARG A 14 -2.83 7.45 22.94
C ARG A 14 -3.33 6.26 22.13
N PHE A 15 -4.56 6.34 21.60
CA PHE A 15 -5.11 5.32 20.72
C PHE A 15 -4.33 5.24 19.40
N SER A 16 -4.03 6.40 18.78
CA SER A 16 -3.21 6.49 17.56
C SER A 16 -1.80 5.90 17.76
N LEU A 17 -1.14 6.20 18.89
CA LEU A 17 0.16 5.64 19.25
C LEU A 17 0.12 4.12 19.48
N ALA A 18 -0.96 3.60 20.09
CA ALA A 18 -1.14 2.17 20.30
C ALA A 18 -1.33 1.42 18.96
N VAL A 19 -2.08 2.00 18.01
CA VAL A 19 -2.27 1.43 16.67
C VAL A 19 -0.96 1.45 15.87
N LEU A 20 -0.19 2.53 15.94
CA LEU A 20 1.14 2.62 15.32
C LEU A 20 2.11 1.58 15.91
N LEU A 21 2.06 1.34 17.22
CA LEU A 21 2.90 0.36 17.89
C LEU A 21 2.55 -1.08 17.47
N ILE A 22 1.28 -1.39 17.26
CA ILE A 22 0.81 -2.70 16.77
C ILE A 22 1.23 -2.93 15.30
N LEU A 23 1.23 -1.87 14.46
CA LEU A 23 1.66 -1.95 13.06
C LEU A 23 3.17 -2.23 12.91
N LEU A 24 3.97 -1.78 13.88
CA LEU A 24 5.42 -2.00 13.90
C LEU A 24 5.84 -3.36 14.45
N ILE A 25 4.91 -4.20 14.90
CA ILE A 25 5.24 -5.58 15.31
C ILE A 25 5.56 -6.36 14.03
N PRO A 26 6.83 -6.76 13.79
CA PRO A 26 7.10 -7.70 12.72
C PRO A 26 6.35 -8.98 13.04
N PHE A 27 5.31 -9.28 12.26
CA PHE A 27 4.67 -10.58 12.28
C PHE A 27 5.77 -11.60 12.06
N LYS A 28 6.08 -12.43 13.07
CA LYS A 28 6.96 -13.58 12.87
C LYS A 28 6.22 -14.53 11.92
N VAL A 29 6.43 -14.32 10.63
CA VAL A 29 6.15 -15.31 9.59
C VAL A 29 7.00 -16.50 9.97
N ASN A 30 6.34 -17.57 10.44
CA ASN A 30 6.98 -18.87 10.54
C ASN A 30 7.45 -19.21 9.13
N ALA A 31 8.76 -19.08 8.92
CA ALA A 31 9.40 -19.66 7.78
C ALA A 31 9.06 -21.14 7.83
N GLU A 32 8.24 -21.59 6.87
CA GLU A 32 8.10 -23.00 6.57
C GLU A 32 9.49 -23.56 6.33
N GLU A 33 9.99 -24.27 7.32
CA GLU A 33 11.06 -25.24 7.17
C GLU A 33 10.51 -26.41 6.34
N VAL A 34 10.29 -26.19 5.04
CA VAL A 34 9.94 -27.27 4.10
C VAL A 34 11.02 -27.35 3.03
N VAL A 35 12.25 -27.56 3.47
CA VAL A 35 13.21 -28.35 2.69
C VAL A 35 13.97 -29.25 3.66
N LYS A 36 13.35 -30.36 4.06
CA LYS A 36 14.11 -31.57 4.41
C LYS A 36 14.90 -31.94 3.16
N LYS A 37 16.20 -31.64 3.20
CA LYS A 37 17.16 -31.77 2.11
C LYS A 37 17.46 -33.23 1.71
N ASP A 38 16.60 -34.18 2.07
CA ASP A 38 16.92 -35.61 2.03
C ASP A 38 15.74 -36.52 1.66
N GLU A 39 14.65 -35.96 1.15
CA GLU A 39 13.64 -36.75 0.44
C GLU A 39 13.91 -36.55 -1.05
N LEU A 40 14.17 -37.64 -1.77
CA LEU A 40 14.45 -37.65 -3.20
C LEU A 40 13.26 -37.00 -3.93
N LEU A 41 13.33 -35.68 -4.14
CA LEU A 41 12.34 -34.94 -4.91
C LEU A 41 12.26 -35.59 -6.29
N ASN A 42 11.12 -36.20 -6.56
CA ASN A 42 10.84 -36.79 -7.86
C ASN A 42 10.93 -35.69 -8.94
N LEU A 43 11.35 -36.02 -10.15
CA LEU A 43 11.62 -35.03 -11.22
C LEU A 43 10.44 -34.07 -11.42
N ASP A 44 9.22 -34.60 -11.31
CA ASP A 44 7.97 -33.83 -11.39
C ASP A 44 7.86 -32.72 -10.33
N GLN A 45 8.30 -32.98 -9.09
CA GLN A 45 8.26 -31.97 -8.03
C GLN A 45 9.29 -30.86 -8.26
N CYS A 46 10.47 -31.19 -8.80
CA CYS A 46 11.46 -30.21 -9.22
C CYS A 46 10.94 -29.32 -10.35
N ILE A 47 10.23 -29.91 -11.32
CA ILE A 47 9.61 -29.16 -12.44
C ILE A 47 8.50 -28.24 -11.90
N GLU A 48 7.66 -28.72 -10.98
CA GLU A 48 6.59 -27.91 -10.40
C GLU A 48 7.14 -26.70 -9.62
N ILE A 49 8.20 -26.91 -8.82
CA ILE A 49 8.87 -25.83 -8.08
C ILE A 49 9.56 -24.86 -9.05
N ALA A 50 10.20 -25.38 -10.11
CA ALA A 50 10.85 -24.55 -11.12
C ALA A 50 9.84 -23.65 -11.83
N ILE A 51 8.70 -24.20 -12.29
CA ILE A 51 7.63 -23.42 -12.93
C ILE A 51 7.06 -22.38 -11.98
N LYS A 52 6.81 -22.73 -10.71
CA LYS A 52 6.28 -21.78 -9.70
C LYS A 52 7.25 -20.65 -9.36
N ARG A 53 8.57 -20.91 -9.41
CA ARG A 53 9.60 -19.93 -9.03
C ARG A 53 10.28 -19.26 -10.22
N HIS A 54 9.95 -19.63 -11.46
CA HIS A 54 10.62 -19.09 -12.63
C HIS A 54 10.28 -17.60 -12.81
N PRO A 55 11.28 -16.70 -12.84
CA PRO A 55 11.06 -15.26 -12.95
C PRO A 55 10.31 -14.89 -14.22
N ASP A 56 10.52 -15.61 -15.33
CA ASP A 56 9.87 -15.30 -16.60
C ASP A 56 8.36 -15.60 -16.57
N ILE A 57 7.95 -16.66 -15.88
CA ILE A 57 6.52 -16.99 -15.71
C ILE A 57 5.85 -15.98 -14.79
N SER A 58 6.52 -15.59 -13.69
CA SER A 58 6.04 -14.54 -12.81
C SER A 58 5.93 -13.19 -13.54
N ALA A 59 6.91 -12.86 -14.38
CA ALA A 59 6.89 -11.65 -15.21
C ALA A 59 5.74 -11.67 -16.24
N ALA A 60 5.48 -12.83 -16.86
CA ALA A 60 4.36 -13.00 -17.77
C ALA A 60 3.00 -12.82 -17.07
N VAL A 61 2.82 -13.42 -15.88
CA VAL A 61 1.62 -13.24 -15.05
C VAL A 61 1.44 -11.77 -14.66
N ASN A 62 2.50 -11.10 -14.22
CA ASN A 62 2.46 -9.67 -13.91
C ASN A 62 2.09 -8.82 -15.13
N THR A 63 2.59 -9.19 -16.32
CA THR A 63 2.24 -8.51 -17.58
C THR A 63 0.75 -8.63 -17.92
N VAL A 64 0.15 -9.79 -17.64
CA VAL A 64 -1.30 -9.99 -17.76
C VAL A 64 -2.04 -9.09 -16.76
N GLY A 65 -1.62 -9.05 -15.49
CA GLY A 65 -2.21 -8.19 -14.47
C GLY A 65 -2.13 -6.69 -14.80
N ILE A 66 -1.01 -6.23 -15.38
CA ILE A 66 -0.85 -4.86 -15.89
C ILE A 66 -1.84 -4.60 -17.03
N SER A 67 -2.00 -5.55 -17.94
CA SER A 67 -2.92 -5.42 -19.06
C SER A 67 -4.38 -5.35 -18.61
N GLN A 68 -4.77 -6.14 -17.61
CA GLN A 68 -6.10 -6.04 -16.99
C GLN A 68 -6.31 -4.70 -16.29
N SER A 69 -5.30 -4.22 -15.55
CA SER A 69 -5.33 -2.89 -14.94
C SER A 69 -5.51 -1.79 -15.98
N ARG A 70 -4.81 -1.87 -17.13
CA ARG A 70 -4.99 -0.93 -18.25
C ARG A 70 -6.41 -0.93 -18.80
N VAL A 71 -7.05 -2.10 -18.91
CA VAL A 71 -8.46 -2.19 -19.31
C VAL A 71 -9.36 -1.54 -18.26
N GLY A 72 -9.09 -1.73 -16.98
CA GLY A 72 -9.79 -1.05 -15.88
C GLY A 72 -9.64 0.47 -15.95
N GLN A 73 -8.44 0.97 -16.21
CA GLN A 73 -8.17 2.41 -16.40
C GLN A 73 -8.89 2.97 -17.63
N ALA A 74 -8.88 2.26 -18.76
CA ALA A 74 -9.63 2.65 -19.95
C ALA A 74 -11.15 2.69 -19.67
N LYS A 75 -11.66 1.76 -18.85
CA LYS A 75 -13.06 1.77 -18.41
C LYS A 75 -13.39 2.87 -17.41
N ALA A 76 -12.43 3.27 -16.56
CA ALA A 76 -12.61 4.36 -15.60
C ALA A 76 -12.97 5.69 -16.29
N GLY A 77 -12.54 5.89 -17.54
CA GLY A 77 -12.95 7.03 -18.36
C GLY A 77 -14.45 7.09 -18.69
N TYR A 78 -15.21 5.99 -18.57
CA TYR A 78 -16.67 5.99 -18.72
C TYR A 78 -17.41 6.36 -17.43
N TYR A 79 -16.71 6.46 -16.30
CA TYR A 79 -17.30 6.81 -15.01
C TYR A 79 -16.91 8.22 -14.58
N PRO A 80 -17.79 8.94 -13.86
CA PRO A 80 -17.46 10.25 -13.34
C PRO A 80 -16.31 10.16 -12.33
N GLN A 81 -15.31 11.04 -12.49
CA GLN A 81 -14.21 11.17 -11.55
C GLN A 81 -14.63 12.10 -10.41
N ILE A 82 -14.50 11.64 -9.17
CA ILE A 82 -14.77 12.45 -7.98
C ILE A 82 -13.44 12.89 -7.41
N GLU A 83 -13.12 14.18 -7.56
CA GLU A 83 -11.92 14.78 -6.99
C GLU A 83 -12.31 15.84 -5.95
N TRP A 84 -11.62 15.85 -4.81
CA TRP A 84 -11.82 16.84 -3.75
C TRP A 84 -10.52 17.62 -3.54
N SER A 85 -10.56 18.92 -3.80
CA SER A 85 -9.42 19.82 -3.61
C SER A 85 -9.79 20.94 -2.64
N SER A 86 -8.89 21.24 -1.69
CA SER A 86 -9.00 22.39 -0.76
C SER A 86 -7.74 23.23 -0.83
N GLY A 87 -7.88 24.54 -1.06
CA GLY A 87 -6.76 25.47 -1.19
C GLY A 87 -7.05 26.83 -0.57
N TYR A 88 -6.11 27.35 0.22
CA TYR A 88 -6.18 28.68 0.82
C TYR A 88 -5.13 29.59 0.15
N ARG A 89 -5.58 30.56 -0.65
CA ARG A 89 -4.69 31.53 -1.33
C ARG A 89 -4.92 32.92 -0.79
N ARG A 90 -3.91 33.51 -0.16
CA ARG A 90 -3.94 34.89 0.36
C ARG A 90 -3.29 35.83 -0.64
N TYR A 91 -4.07 36.69 -1.27
CA TYR A 91 -3.53 37.80 -2.05
C TYR A 91 -3.17 38.94 -1.09
N PHE A 92 -1.89 39.28 -1.02
CA PHE A 92 -1.48 40.58 -0.48
C PHE A 92 -1.45 41.55 -1.66
N LEU A 93 -2.23 42.62 -1.60
CA LEU A 93 -2.09 43.71 -2.55
C LEU A 93 -0.77 44.41 -2.25
N ARG A 94 0.27 44.08 -3.03
CA ARG A 94 1.51 44.84 -3.05
C ARG A 94 1.22 46.17 -3.75
N PHE A 95 0.88 47.19 -2.97
CA PHE A 95 0.78 48.54 -3.49
C PHE A 95 2.19 48.96 -3.96
N SER A 96 2.42 48.93 -5.27
CA SER A 96 3.60 49.55 -5.86
C SER A 96 3.42 51.05 -5.71
N ARG A 97 4.05 51.62 -4.70
CA ARG A 97 4.12 53.07 -4.53
C ARG A 97 5.10 53.61 -5.56
N HIS A 98 4.59 53.95 -6.75
CA HIS A 98 5.24 54.93 -7.60
C HIS A 98 4.76 56.31 -7.15
N ILE A 99 5.70 57.05 -6.54
CA ILE A 99 5.88 58.51 -6.38
C ILE A 99 6.72 58.73 -5.11
#